data_AF-A0AAU6L2B0-F1
#
_entry.id   AF-A0AAU6L2B0-F1
#
_cell.length_a   1.000
_cell.length_b   1.000
_cell.length_c   1.000
_cell.angle_alpha   90.00
_cell.angle_beta   90.00
_cell.angle_gamma   90.00
#
_symmetry.space_group_name_H-M   'P 1'
#
loop_
_entity.id
_entity.type
_entity.pdbx_description
1 polymer ?
#
loop_
_entity_poly.entity_id
_entity_poly.type
_entity_poly.pdbx_seq_one_letter_code
_entity_poly.pdbx_strand_id
1 'polypeptide(L)'
;MTSNTELLLRQLVEETALEITDADYRFRKRDLVQAVRSKLDHVDLGPDTLAIALDKLADNAVTGFGDQRNPRRRGPGSFFHPDDILKLGNGVWVWMRRATDSDLVAWRKQSRRNRVHVDAADNELQDYADDRLDAFRTSDGIVYLEDLERVVFHWTEDSTTQSGLF
;
A
#
# COMPACT_ATOMS: atom_id res chain seq x y z
N MET A 1 -0.94 16.46 -10.06
CA MET A 1 -0.36 17.58 -9.30
C MET A 1 -0.73 17.35 -7.85
N THR A 2 0.24 16.95 -7.03
CA THR A 2 0.08 16.85 -5.57
C THR A 2 -0.29 18.25 -5.07
N SER A 3 -1.44 18.40 -4.42
CA SER A 3 -1.83 19.69 -3.86
C SER A 3 -0.85 20.07 -2.74
N ASN A 4 -0.61 21.37 -2.54
CA ASN A 4 0.26 21.89 -1.47
C ASN A 4 -0.12 21.30 -0.10
N THR A 5 -1.40 21.03 0.06
CA THR A 5 -2.04 20.40 1.21
C THR A 5 -1.69 18.93 1.42
N GLU A 6 -1.54 18.15 0.35
CA GLU A 6 -1.11 16.75 0.45
C GLU A 6 0.36 16.65 0.87
N LEU A 7 1.18 17.60 0.43
CA LEU A 7 2.58 17.73 0.89
C LEU A 7 2.66 18.07 2.38
N LEU A 8 1.82 18.99 2.86
CA LEU A 8 1.75 19.34 4.29
C LEU A 8 1.36 18.14 5.17
N LEU A 9 0.35 17.36 4.77
CA LEU A 9 -0.04 16.15 5.51
C LEU A 9 1.07 15.10 5.51
N ARG A 10 1.79 14.95 4.40
CA ARG A 10 2.92 14.02 4.30
C ARG A 10 4.06 14.45 5.24
N GLN A 11 4.44 15.72 5.22
CA GLN A 11 5.48 16.27 6.09
C GLN A 11 5.13 16.07 7.57
N LEU A 12 3.88 16.37 7.97
CA LEU A 12 3.42 16.15 9.34
C LEU A 12 3.57 14.69 9.78
N VAL A 13 3.24 13.74 8.91
CA VAL A 13 3.38 12.30 9.20
C VAL A 13 4.86 11.92 9.32
N GLU A 14 5.72 12.39 8.41
CA GLU A 14 7.16 12.12 8.43
C GLU A 14 7.82 12.66 9.70
N GLU A 15 7.58 13.93 10.05
CA GLU A 15 8.09 14.55 11.28
C GLU A 15 7.61 13.80 12.52
N THR A 16 6.33 13.43 12.57
CA THR A 16 5.77 12.69 13.71
C THR A 16 6.35 11.30 13.82
N ALA A 17 6.61 10.62 12.69
CA ALA A 17 7.26 9.31 12.70
C ALA A 17 8.66 9.41 13.30
N LEU A 18 9.45 10.43 12.91
CA LEU A 18 10.78 10.66 13.46
C LEU A 18 10.75 10.93 14.97
N GLU A 19 9.78 11.71 15.45
CA GLU A 19 9.65 12.03 16.88
C GLU A 19 9.33 10.84 17.77
N ILE A 20 8.50 9.90 17.30
CA ILE A 20 8.06 8.75 18.10
C ILE A 20 8.96 7.52 17.92
N THR A 21 9.94 7.62 17.02
CA THR A 21 10.88 6.53 16.74
C THR A 21 11.75 6.29 17.96
N ASP A 22 11.84 5.03 18.39
CA ASP A 22 12.61 4.63 19.56
C ASP A 22 14.13 4.56 19.27
N ALA A 23 14.92 4.22 20.30
CA ALA A 23 16.37 4.13 20.19
C ALA A 23 16.86 3.04 19.22
N ASP A 24 16.00 2.07 18.87
CA ASP A 24 16.30 1.01 17.90
C ASP A 24 15.81 1.38 16.48
N TYR A 25 15.46 2.65 16.26
CA TYR A 25 14.89 3.16 15.00
C TYR A 25 13.57 2.50 14.59
N ARG A 26 12.73 2.13 15.57
CA ARG A 26 11.42 1.52 15.33
C ARG A 26 10.29 2.41 15.82
N PHE A 27 9.15 2.33 15.15
CA PHE A 27 7.90 2.93 15.61
C PHE A 27 6.72 2.01 15.32
N ARG A 28 5.68 2.09 16.13
CA ARG A 28 4.45 1.31 15.93
C ARG A 28 3.46 2.14 15.13
N LYS A 29 2.90 1.55 14.07
CA LYS A 29 1.86 2.20 13.23
C LYS A 29 0.71 2.79 14.05
N ARG A 30 0.23 2.07 15.07
CA ARG A 30 -0.88 2.54 15.92
C ARG A 30 -0.53 3.83 16.65
N ASP A 31 0.70 3.91 17.14
CA ASP A 31 1.16 5.05 17.94
C ASP A 31 1.42 6.26 17.01
N LEU A 32 1.91 6.02 15.78
CA LEU A 32 1.97 7.04 14.73
C LEU A 32 0.60 7.62 14.39
N VAL A 33 -0.41 6.76 14.19
CA VAL A 33 -1.79 7.21 13.91
C VAL A 33 -2.32 8.06 15.06
N GLN A 34 -2.09 7.67 16.31
CA GLN A 34 -2.54 8.42 17.48
C GLN A 34 -1.82 9.77 17.61
N ALA A 35 -0.51 9.81 17.40
CA ALA A 35 0.30 11.02 17.47
C ALA A 35 -0.08 12.02 16.36
N VAL A 36 -0.20 11.55 15.11
CA VAL A 36 -0.64 12.38 13.97
C VAL A 36 -2.03 12.93 14.22
N ARG A 37 -2.98 12.11 14.69
CA ARG A 37 -4.33 12.59 15.04
C ARG A 37 -4.28 13.68 16.10
N SER A 38 -3.50 13.48 17.16
CA SER A 38 -3.36 14.47 18.24
C SER A 38 -2.80 15.79 17.72
N LYS A 39 -1.83 15.77 16.79
CA LYS A 39 -1.31 16.98 16.16
C LYS A 39 -2.34 17.65 15.24
N LEU A 40 -3.06 16.87 14.43
CA LEU A 40 -4.10 17.38 13.54
C LEU A 40 -5.22 18.11 14.30
N ASP A 41 -5.56 17.67 15.52
CA ASP A 41 -6.56 18.35 16.37
C ASP A 41 -6.16 19.81 16.73
N HIS A 42 -4.87 20.16 16.59
CA HIS A 42 -4.33 21.48 16.90
C HIS A 42 -3.96 22.29 15.64
N VAL A 43 -4.17 21.72 14.44
CA VAL A 43 -3.93 22.39 13.15
C VAL A 43 -5.27 22.89 12.61
N ASP A 44 -5.37 24.19 12.32
CA ASP A 44 -6.52 24.73 11.60
C ASP A 44 -6.45 24.26 10.14
N LEU A 45 -7.18 23.19 9.83
CA LEU A 45 -7.23 22.61 8.50
C LEU A 45 -8.10 23.51 7.62
N GLY A 46 -7.45 24.24 6.71
CA GLY A 46 -8.16 25.00 5.68
C GLY A 46 -9.14 24.12 4.88
N PRO A 47 -10.17 24.72 4.25
CA PRO A 47 -11.24 23.99 3.56
C PRO A 47 -10.74 22.96 2.53
N ASP A 48 -9.65 23.27 1.82
CA ASP A 48 -9.04 22.38 0.82
C ASP A 48 -8.44 21.12 1.45
N THR A 49 -7.87 21.22 2.65
CA THR A 49 -7.32 20.09 3.41
C THR A 49 -8.40 19.16 3.91
N LEU A 50 -9.50 19.75 4.39
CA LEU A 50 -10.65 18.97 4.78
C LEU A 50 -11.24 18.22 3.58
N ALA A 51 -11.36 18.87 2.42
CA ALA A 51 -11.86 18.22 1.20
C ALA A 51 -10.99 17.01 0.80
N ILE A 52 -9.67 17.17 0.76
CA ILE A 52 -8.74 16.07 0.43
C ILE A 52 -8.81 14.93 1.45
N ALA A 53 -8.90 15.25 2.74
CA ALA A 53 -9.01 14.25 3.79
C ALA A 53 -10.33 13.47 3.67
N LEU A 54 -11.43 14.15 3.37
CA LEU A 54 -12.74 13.54 3.13
C LEU A 54 -12.73 12.65 1.88
N ASP A 55 -12.12 13.09 0.79
CA ASP A 55 -11.97 12.29 -0.43
C ASP A 55 -11.18 11.00 -0.14
N LYS A 56 -10.05 11.10 0.58
CA LYS A 56 -9.27 9.92 0.99
C LYS A 56 -10.05 9.00 1.92
N LEU A 57 -10.85 9.56 2.85
CA LEU A 57 -11.68 8.76 3.73
C LEU A 57 -12.78 8.03 2.95
N ALA A 58 -13.44 8.73 2.02
CA ALA A 58 -14.47 8.16 1.17
C ALA A 58 -13.90 7.05 0.27
N ASP A 59 -12.75 7.27 -0.37
CA ASP A 59 -12.09 6.27 -1.23
C ASP A 59 -11.69 5.03 -0.43
N ASN A 60 -11.11 5.21 0.76
CA ASN A 60 -10.79 4.09 1.67
C ASN A 60 -12.06 3.32 2.10
N ALA A 61 -13.15 4.03 2.41
CA ALA A 61 -14.42 3.40 2.79
C ALA A 61 -15.03 2.60 1.63
N VAL A 62 -15.01 3.14 0.41
CA VAL A 62 -15.47 2.47 -0.82
C VAL A 62 -14.62 1.24 -1.10
N THR A 63 -13.30 1.38 -1.04
CA THR A 63 -12.35 0.26 -1.22
C THR A 63 -12.62 -0.86 -0.22
N GLY A 64 -12.72 -0.53 1.07
CA GLY A 64 -13.02 -1.50 2.12
C GLY A 64 -14.38 -2.19 1.95
N PHE A 65 -15.41 -1.44 1.54
CA PHE A 65 -16.73 -2.00 1.21
C PHE A 65 -16.64 -3.03 0.07
N GLY A 66 -15.87 -2.72 -0.99
CA GLY A 66 -15.62 -3.62 -2.09
C GLY A 66 -14.85 -4.87 -1.66
N ASP A 67 -13.82 -4.72 -0.82
CA ASP A 67 -12.98 -5.83 -0.36
C ASP A 67 -13.73 -6.82 0.55
N GLN A 68 -14.61 -6.31 1.40
CA GLN A 68 -15.48 -7.14 2.23
C GLN A 68 -16.44 -8.00 1.39
N ARG A 69 -16.79 -7.54 0.18
CA ARG A 69 -17.71 -8.17 -0.77
C ARG A 69 -17.02 -8.83 -1.95
N ASN A 70 -15.70 -9.00 -1.90
CA ASN A 70 -15.00 -9.75 -2.92
C ASN A 70 -15.49 -11.21 -2.94
N PRO A 71 -15.75 -11.81 -4.12
CA PRO A 71 -16.18 -13.19 -4.24
C PRO A 71 -15.20 -14.15 -3.57
N ARG A 72 -15.68 -14.92 -2.58
CA ARG A 72 -14.90 -15.95 -1.88
C ARG A 72 -15.34 -17.34 -2.30
N ARG A 73 -14.41 -18.29 -2.25
CA ARG A 73 -14.72 -19.70 -2.49
C ARG A 73 -15.63 -20.21 -1.37
N ARG A 74 -16.78 -20.76 -1.75
CA ARG A 74 -17.80 -21.31 -0.82
C ARG A 74 -18.00 -22.82 -0.96
N GLY A 75 -17.37 -23.43 -1.97
CA GLY A 75 -17.35 -24.87 -2.20
C GLY A 75 -16.50 -25.23 -3.43
N PRO A 76 -16.48 -26.51 -3.85
CA PRO A 76 -15.87 -26.90 -5.12
C PRO A 76 -16.52 -26.14 -6.28
N GLY A 77 -15.75 -25.32 -7.00
CA GLY A 77 -16.21 -24.58 -8.18
C GLY A 77 -17.20 -23.42 -7.94
N SER A 78 -17.60 -23.13 -6.70
CA SER A 78 -18.59 -22.09 -6.41
C SER A 78 -18.01 -20.88 -5.68
N PHE A 79 -18.22 -19.71 -6.28
CA PHE A 79 -17.89 -18.38 -5.74
C PHE A 79 -19.12 -17.49 -5.55
N PHE A 80 -20.30 -17.91 -6.00
CA PHE A 80 -21.47 -17.04 -6.06
C PHE A 80 -22.02 -16.71 -4.68
N HIS A 81 -22.29 -15.42 -4.47
CA HIS A 81 -23.16 -14.91 -3.43
C HIS A 81 -23.83 -13.63 -3.95
N PRO A 82 -25.15 -13.44 -3.77
CA PRO A 82 -25.88 -12.35 -4.41
C PRO A 82 -25.39 -10.94 -4.00
N ASP A 83 -24.84 -10.82 -2.79
CA ASP A 83 -24.33 -9.56 -2.23
C ASP A 83 -22.81 -9.40 -2.39
N ASP A 84 -22.15 -10.29 -3.12
CA ASP A 84 -20.76 -10.09 -3.51
C ASP A 84 -20.69 -9.21 -4.77
N ILE A 85 -19.52 -8.59 -5.00
CA ILE A 85 -19.28 -7.62 -6.06
C ILE A 85 -18.15 -8.11 -6.97
N LEU A 86 -18.41 -8.18 -8.28
CA LEU A 86 -17.38 -8.38 -9.29
C LEU A 86 -16.73 -7.02 -9.63
N LYS A 87 -15.41 -6.91 -9.40
CA LYS A 87 -14.61 -5.75 -9.82
C LYS A 87 -14.12 -5.97 -11.24
N LEU A 88 -14.65 -5.21 -12.21
CA LEU A 88 -14.42 -5.45 -13.65
C LEU A 88 -13.19 -4.72 -14.22
N GLY A 89 -12.56 -3.85 -13.42
CA GLY A 89 -11.52 -2.92 -13.86
C GLY A 89 -12.06 -1.52 -14.14
N ASN A 90 -11.19 -0.53 -14.27
CA ASN A 90 -11.52 0.88 -14.56
C ASN A 90 -12.59 1.49 -13.63
N GLY A 91 -12.66 1.05 -12.37
CA GLY A 91 -13.66 1.52 -11.40
C GLY A 91 -15.08 0.95 -11.57
N VAL A 92 -15.31 0.02 -12.51
CA VAL A 92 -16.64 -0.55 -12.75
C VAL A 92 -16.87 -1.78 -11.89
N TRP A 93 -17.90 -1.75 -11.04
CA TRP A 93 -18.28 -2.82 -10.12
C TRP A 93 -19.72 -3.27 -10.40
N VAL A 94 -19.97 -4.58 -10.33
CA VAL A 94 -21.33 -5.14 -10.50
C VAL A 94 -21.64 -6.12 -9.39
N TRP A 95 -22.85 -6.03 -8.83
CA TRP A 95 -23.37 -7.02 -7.89
C TRP A 95 -23.54 -8.37 -8.59
N MET A 96 -23.04 -9.45 -7.99
CA MET A 96 -23.09 -10.79 -8.60
C MET A 96 -24.51 -11.23 -8.95
N ARG A 97 -25.53 -10.83 -8.17
CA ARG A 97 -26.95 -11.12 -8.46
C ARG A 97 -27.47 -10.53 -9.78
N ARG A 98 -26.78 -9.53 -10.35
CA ARG A 98 -27.12 -8.87 -11.62
C ARG A 98 -26.00 -9.00 -12.66
N ALA A 99 -24.94 -9.76 -12.37
CA ALA A 99 -23.83 -9.92 -13.29
C ALA A 99 -24.27 -10.72 -14.54
N THR A 100 -23.83 -10.25 -15.69
CA THR A 100 -24.04 -10.89 -17.00
C THR A 100 -22.85 -11.78 -17.37
N ASP A 101 -22.97 -12.52 -18.47
CA ASP A 101 -21.87 -13.30 -19.04
C ASP A 101 -20.68 -12.41 -19.44
N SER A 102 -20.95 -11.22 -19.99
CA SER A 102 -19.91 -10.25 -20.34
C SER A 102 -19.16 -9.71 -19.11
N ASP A 103 -19.87 -9.49 -18.00
CA ASP A 103 -19.26 -9.09 -16.71
C ASP A 103 -18.34 -10.19 -16.16
N LEU A 104 -18.74 -11.46 -16.24
CA LEU A 104 -17.91 -12.58 -15.83
C LEU A 104 -16.62 -12.69 -16.66
N VAL A 105 -16.70 -12.41 -17.97
CA VAL A 105 -15.52 -12.37 -18.85
C VAL A 105 -14.59 -11.23 -18.45
N ALA A 106 -15.12 -10.04 -18.17
CA ALA A 106 -14.33 -8.89 -17.73
C ALA A 106 -13.66 -9.16 -16.38
N TRP A 107 -14.41 -9.67 -15.40
CA TRP A 107 -13.90 -10.05 -14.09
C TRP A 107 -12.79 -11.10 -14.18
N ARG A 108 -12.96 -12.14 -15.02
CA ARG A 108 -11.92 -13.15 -15.26
C ARG A 108 -10.63 -12.53 -15.80
N LYS A 109 -10.73 -11.62 -16.78
CA LYS A 109 -9.56 -10.93 -17.35
C LYS A 109 -8.86 -10.09 -16.28
N GLN A 110 -9.62 -9.34 -15.48
CA GLN A 110 -9.08 -8.51 -14.41
C GLN A 110 -8.41 -9.36 -13.32
N SER A 111 -9.06 -10.43 -12.87
CA SER A 111 -8.51 -11.35 -11.86
C SER A 111 -7.18 -11.96 -12.33
N ARG A 112 -7.08 -12.37 -13.60
CA ARG A 112 -5.83 -12.90 -14.16
C ARG A 112 -4.71 -11.85 -14.17
N ARG A 113 -5.00 -10.62 -14.59
CA ARG A 113 -4.02 -9.52 -14.60
C ARG A 113 -3.52 -9.22 -13.19
N ASN A 114 -4.45 -9.09 -12.23
CA ASN A 114 -4.10 -8.85 -10.84
C ASN A 114 -3.23 -9.97 -10.29
N ARG A 115 -3.56 -11.24 -10.57
CA ARG A 115 -2.76 -12.38 -10.12
C ARG A 115 -1.34 -12.35 -10.68
N VAL A 116 -1.18 -12.14 -11.98
CA VAL A 116 0.16 -12.05 -12.59
C VAL A 116 0.98 -10.92 -11.97
N HIS A 117 0.35 -9.77 -11.70
CA HIS A 117 1.03 -8.63 -11.09
C HIS A 117 1.39 -8.89 -9.61
N VAL A 118 0.52 -9.55 -8.84
CA VAL A 118 0.79 -9.92 -7.46
C VAL A 118 1.89 -10.98 -7.41
N ASP A 119 1.78 -12.06 -8.19
CA ASP A 119 2.77 -13.12 -8.23
C ASP A 119 4.17 -12.56 -8.62
N ALA A 120 4.23 -11.61 -9.57
CA ALA A 120 5.49 -10.95 -9.94
C ALA A 120 6.06 -10.08 -8.82
N ALA A 121 5.24 -9.22 -8.21
CA ALA A 121 5.68 -8.35 -7.12
C ALA A 121 6.12 -9.15 -5.88
N ASP A 122 5.41 -10.23 -5.56
CA ASP A 122 5.77 -11.13 -4.47
C ASP A 122 7.12 -11.81 -4.74
N ASN A 123 7.37 -12.29 -5.96
CA ASN A 123 8.66 -12.88 -6.33
C ASN A 123 9.80 -11.85 -6.20
N GLU A 124 9.64 -10.65 -6.75
CA GLU A 124 10.66 -9.58 -6.65
C GLU A 124 10.97 -9.22 -5.19
N LEU A 125 9.95 -9.20 -4.33
CA LEU A 125 10.13 -8.94 -2.89
C LEU A 125 10.85 -10.10 -2.18
N GLN A 126 10.51 -11.36 -2.50
CA GLN A 126 11.19 -12.52 -1.95
C GLN A 126 12.65 -12.58 -2.39
N ASP A 127 12.92 -12.39 -3.67
CA ASP A 127 14.29 -12.36 -4.22
C ASP A 127 15.12 -11.26 -3.54
N TYR A 128 14.56 -10.04 -3.40
CA TYR A 128 15.21 -8.97 -2.65
C TYR A 128 15.53 -9.39 -1.21
N ALA A 129 14.56 -9.97 -0.49
CA ALA A 129 14.74 -10.36 0.90
C ALA A 129 15.78 -11.49 1.06
N ASP A 130 15.74 -12.50 0.18
CA ASP A 130 16.66 -13.64 0.20
C ASP A 130 18.10 -13.17 -0.07
N ASP A 131 18.31 -12.32 -1.08
CA ASP A 131 19.62 -11.73 -1.38
C ASP A 131 20.20 -10.98 -0.18
N ARG A 132 19.39 -10.19 0.53
CA ARG A 132 19.83 -9.43 1.70
C ARG A 132 20.11 -10.34 2.89
N LEU A 133 19.29 -11.36 3.11
CA LEU A 133 19.49 -12.33 4.18
C LEU A 133 20.78 -13.14 3.98
N ASP A 134 21.07 -13.54 2.74
CA ASP A 134 22.32 -14.23 2.41
C ASP A 134 23.54 -13.31 2.54
N ALA A 135 23.42 -12.05 2.14
CA ALA A 135 24.46 -11.04 2.34
C ALA A 135 24.75 -10.78 3.83
N PHE A 136 23.72 -10.69 4.70
CA PHE A 136 23.91 -10.59 6.14
C PHE A 136 24.62 -11.81 6.74
N ARG A 137 24.31 -13.03 6.27
CA ARG A 137 24.93 -14.27 6.75
C ARG A 137 26.41 -14.38 6.38
N THR A 138 26.84 -13.71 5.31
CA THR A 138 28.19 -13.81 4.75
C THR A 138 29.07 -12.59 5.05
N SER A 139 28.49 -11.52 5.59
CA SER A 139 29.19 -10.26 5.90
C SER A 139 29.36 -10.08 7.41
N ASP A 140 30.47 -10.58 7.96
CA ASP A 140 30.78 -10.47 9.38
C ASP A 140 30.86 -9.00 9.83
N GLY A 141 30.16 -8.68 10.91
CA GLY A 141 30.20 -7.36 11.56
C GLY A 141 29.22 -6.33 11.02
N ILE A 142 28.47 -6.61 9.96
CA ILE A 142 27.38 -5.75 9.48
C ILE A 142 26.10 -6.07 10.24
N VAL A 143 25.49 -5.07 10.88
CA VAL A 143 24.29 -5.23 11.72
C VAL A 143 23.05 -4.60 11.09
N TYR A 144 23.22 -3.48 10.36
CA TYR A 144 22.11 -2.70 9.82
C TYR A 144 22.01 -2.82 8.29
N LEU A 145 20.78 -2.72 7.78
CA LEU A 145 20.51 -2.84 6.35
C LEU A 145 21.16 -1.73 5.53
N GLU A 146 21.20 -0.49 6.04
CA GLU A 146 21.87 0.61 5.33
C GLU A 146 23.35 0.30 5.07
N ASP A 147 24.07 -0.20 6.08
CA ASP A 147 25.48 -0.58 5.95
C ASP A 147 25.66 -1.71 4.93
N LEU A 148 24.77 -2.71 4.95
CA LEU A 148 24.78 -3.80 3.99
C LEU A 148 24.54 -3.29 2.56
N GLU A 149 23.56 -2.41 2.36
CA GLU A 149 23.24 -1.82 1.06
C GLU A 149 24.42 -1.00 0.53
N ARG A 150 25.08 -0.20 1.38
CA ARG A 150 26.25 0.59 0.99
C ARG A 150 27.48 -0.26 0.67
N VAL A 151 27.77 -1.28 1.50
CA VAL A 151 29.01 -2.06 1.42
C VAL A 151 28.92 -3.18 0.39
N VAL A 152 27.83 -3.93 0.39
CA VAL A 152 27.67 -5.14 -0.45
C VAL A 152 26.96 -4.82 -1.75
N PHE A 153 25.91 -4.00 -1.70
CA PHE A 153 25.10 -3.66 -2.88
C PHE A 153 25.47 -2.30 -3.51
N HIS A 154 26.48 -1.62 -2.96
CA HIS A 154 27.02 -0.36 -3.45
C HIS A 154 25.98 0.75 -3.61
N TRP A 155 24.95 0.75 -2.78
CA TRP A 155 23.95 1.82 -2.74
C TRP A 155 24.59 3.14 -2.32
N THR A 156 24.26 4.20 -3.05
CA THR A 156 24.68 5.58 -2.79
C THR A 156 23.46 6.51 -2.78
N GLU A 157 23.59 7.68 -2.14
CA GLU A 157 22.50 8.67 -2.09
C GLU A 157 22.00 9.06 -3.49
N ASP A 158 22.89 9.15 -4.48
CA ASP A 158 22.57 9.43 -5.88
C ASP A 158 21.66 8.36 -6.52
N SER A 159 21.73 7.12 -6.04
CA SER A 159 20.90 6.00 -6.51
C SER A 159 19.40 6.24 -6.28
N THR A 160 19.05 7.10 -5.31
CA THR A 160 17.66 7.45 -4.97
C THR A 160 17.00 8.33 -6.03
N THR A 161 17.79 9.07 -6.81
CA THR A 161 17.27 10.03 -7.81
C THR A 161 16.86 9.33 -9.11
N GLN A 162 17.39 8.13 -9.37
CA GLN A 162 17.19 7.42 -10.63
C GLN A 162 15.90 6.58 -10.68
N SER A 163 15.33 6.24 -9.51
CA SER A 163 14.07 5.46 -9.41
C SER A 163 12.79 6.30 -9.52
N GLY A 164 12.89 7.63 -9.63
CA GLY A 164 11.74 8.54 -9.76
C GLY A 164 11.29 8.84 -11.19
N LEU A 165 11.84 8.17 -12.21
CA LEU A 165 11.63 8.46 -13.64
C LEU A 165 10.95 7.34 -14.45
N PHE A 166 10.33 6.35 -13.80
CA PHE A 166 9.54 5.31 -14.47
C PHE A 166 8.11 5.25 -13.96
#